data_AF-A0A969M3U3-F1
#
_entry.id   AF-A0A969M3U3-F1
#
_cell.length_a   1.000
_cell.length_b   1.000
_cell.length_c   1.000
_cell.angle_alpha   90.00
_cell.angle_beta   90.00
_cell.angle_gamma   90.00
#
_symmetry.space_group_name_H-M   'P 1'
#
loop_
_entity.id
_entity.type
_entity.pdbx_description
1 polymer ?
#
loop_
_entity_poly.entity_id
_entity_poly.type
_entity_poly.pdbx_seq_one_letter_code
_entity_poly.pdbx_strand_id
1 'polypeptide(L)' 'MNHIITLPAEQIMAGDLIDRGLDKLRTCYLAIHPEKAGLLTDEALTAISVTLQDAICDLEPVRRLLQCGEDRP' A
#
# COMPACT_ATOMS: atom_id res chain seq x y z
N MET A 1 -7.98 11.93 -23.01
CA MET A 1 -8.87 12.26 -21.87
C MET A 1 -8.46 11.35 -20.71
N ASN A 2 -7.83 11.89 -19.66
CA ASN A 2 -7.50 11.10 -18.47
C ASN A 2 -8.74 10.96 -17.60
N HIS A 3 -9.28 9.75 -17.48
CA HIS A 3 -10.35 9.44 -16.54
C HIS A 3 -9.75 9.38 -15.13
N ILE A 4 -10.02 10.41 -14.33
CA ILE A 4 -9.68 10.42 -12.91
C ILE A 4 -10.70 9.52 -12.19
N ILE A 5 -10.22 8.41 -11.62
CA ILE A 5 -11.04 7.53 -10.76
C ILE A 5 -10.84 8.00 -9.32
N THR A 6 -11.82 8.72 -8.79
CA THR A 6 -11.91 9.11 -7.37
C THR A 6 -12.74 8.09 -6.60
N LEU A 7 -12.25 7.64 -5.46
CA LEU A 7 -12.96 6.69 -4.59
C LEU A 7 -14.03 7.39 -3.74
N PRO A 8 -15.25 6.82 -3.64
CA PRO A 8 -16.33 7.42 -2.85
C PRO A 8 -16.14 7.13 -1.35
N ALA A 9 -15.25 7.86 -0.71
CA ALA A 9 -15.12 8.07 0.75
C ALA A 9 -13.85 8.88 1.09
N GLU A 10 -12.88 8.92 0.19
CA GLU A 10 -11.61 9.61 0.34
C GLU A 10 -11.38 10.43 -0.92
N GLN A 11 -11.10 11.73 -0.78
CA GLN A 11 -10.74 12.60 -1.91
C GLN A 11 -9.38 12.23 -2.54
N ILE A 12 -8.90 11.01 -2.31
CA ILE A 12 -7.59 10.52 -2.74
C ILE A 12 -7.81 9.74 -4.04
N MET A 13 -7.02 10.08 -5.07
CA MET A 13 -7.10 9.38 -6.36
C MET A 13 -6.54 7.96 -6.22
N ALA A 14 -7.07 7.02 -7.00
CA ALA A 14 -6.58 5.64 -6.99
C ALA A 14 -5.07 5.56 -7.30
N GLY A 15 -4.55 6.44 -8.17
CA GLY A 15 -3.12 6.55 -8.45
C GLY A 15 -2.30 6.90 -7.20
N ASP A 16 -2.75 7.89 -6.42
CA ASP A 16 -2.06 8.34 -5.20
C ASP A 16 -2.02 7.22 -4.13
N LEU A 17 -3.09 6.44 -4.04
CA LEU A 17 -3.15 5.27 -3.14
C LEU A 17 -2.17 4.16 -3.57
N ILE A 18 -2.05 3.91 -4.87
CA ILE A 18 -1.07 2.96 -5.41
C ILE A 18 0.34 3.43 -5.08
N ASP A 19 0.66 4.70 -5.37
CA ASP A 19 1.99 5.25 -5.16
C ASP A 19 2.39 5.20 -3.68
N ARG A 20 1.48 5.58 -2.77
CA ARG A 20 1.71 5.46 -1.32
C ARG A 20 1.91 4.03 -0.86
N GLY A 21 1.08 3.09 -1.34
CA GLY A 21 1.21 1.67 -1.00
C GLY A 21 2.56 1.10 -1.45
N LEU A 22 2.99 1.43 -2.67
CA LEU A 22 4.27 0.99 -3.22
C LEU A 22 5.48 1.59 -2.47
N ASP A 23 5.41 2.86 -2.08
CA ASP A 23 6.47 3.51 -1.31
C ASP A 23 6.67 2.86 0.07
N LYS A 24 5.56 2.53 0.76
CA LYS A 24 5.59 1.77 2.02
C LYS A 24 6.20 0.38 1.85
N LEU A 25 5.80 -0.36 0.82
CA LEU A 25 6.36 -1.68 0.51
C LEU A 25 7.86 -1.61 0.23
N ARG A 26 8.30 -0.60 -0.53
CA ARG A 26 9.72 -0.35 -0.80
C ARG A 26 10.49 -0.04 0.48
N THR A 27 9.90 0.77 1.36
CA THR A 27 10.48 1.10 2.67
C THR A 27 10.65 -0.15 3.53
N CYS A 28 9.63 -0.99 3.63
CA CYS A 28 9.71 -2.25 4.35
C CYS A 28 10.79 -3.18 3.77
N TYR A 29 10.87 -3.30 2.44
CA TYR A 29 11.91 -4.09 1.78
C TYR A 29 13.32 -3.62 2.12
N LEU A 30 13.56 -2.31 2.11
CA LEU A 30 14.86 -1.71 2.48
C LEU A 30 15.20 -1.88 3.97
N ALA A 31 14.17 -2.02 4.81
CA ALA A 31 14.34 -2.23 6.24
C ALA A 31 14.71 -3.69 6.55
N ILE A 32 14.11 -4.67 5.85
CA ILE A 32 14.37 -6.10 6.04
C ILE A 32 15.51 -6.65 5.18
N HIS A 33 16.20 -5.79 4.42
CA HIS A 33 17.27 -6.22 3.53
C HIS A 33 18.30 -7.08 4.28
N PRO A 34 18.82 -8.19 3.72
CA PRO A 34 19.66 -9.15 4.43
C PRO A 34 20.88 -8.54 5.13
N GLU A 35 21.44 -7.46 4.57
CA GLU A 35 22.54 -6.70 5.16
C GLU A 35 22.19 -6.02 6.49
N LYS A 36 20.90 -5.85 6.80
CA LYS A 36 20.38 -5.26 8.04
C LYS A 36 19.75 -6.29 8.98
N ALA A 37 19.70 -7.57 8.61
CA ALA A 37 19.00 -8.60 9.38
C ALA A 37 19.54 -8.76 10.81
N GLY A 38 20.83 -8.52 11.05
CA GLY A 38 21.43 -8.54 12.39
C GLY A 38 21.17 -7.28 13.24
N LEU A 39 20.49 -6.27 12.71
CA LEU A 39 20.25 -4.97 13.34
C LEU A 39 18.77 -4.69 13.61
N LEU A 40 17.89 -5.65 13.32
CA LEU A 40 16.45 -5.49 13.52
C LEU A 40 16.11 -5.74 14.99
N THR A 41 15.74 -4.68 15.70
CA THR A 41 15.15 -4.77 17.04
C THR A 41 13.67 -5.17 16.96
N ASP A 42 13.09 -5.62 18.07
CA ASP A 42 11.66 -5.97 18.15
C ASP A 42 10.76 -4.77 17.84
N GLU A 43 11.19 -3.55 18.21
CA GLU A 43 10.50 -2.31 17.85
C GLU A 43 10.55 -2.06 16.33
N ALA A 44 11.69 -2.31 15.69
CA ALA A 44 11.82 -2.18 14.24
C ALA A 44 10.93 -3.17 13.50
N LEU A 45 10.87 -4.43 13.96
CA LEU A 45 9.97 -5.45 13.42
C LEU A 45 8.50 -5.04 13.58
N THR A 46 8.13 -4.48 14.74
CA THR A 46 6.78 -3.95 14.98
C THR A 46 6.46 -2.81 14.01
N ALA A 47 7.36 -1.85 13.83
CA ALA A 47 7.18 -0.73 12.91
C ALA A 47 7.04 -1.19 11.45
N ILE A 48 7.82 -2.19 11.01
CA ILE A 48 7.71 -2.79 9.67
C ILE A 48 6.35 -3.45 9.51
N SER A 49 5.89 -4.22 10.50
CA SER A 49 4.58 -4.88 10.48
C SER A 49 3.43 -3.89 10.35
N VAL A 50 3.45 -2.80 11.14
CA VAL A 50 2.47 -1.71 11.05
C VAL A 50 2.51 -1.05 9.67
N THR A 51 3.70 -0.78 9.15
CA THR A 51 3.86 -0.17 7.82
C THR A 51 3.33 -1.06 6.70
N LEU A 52 3.49 -2.38 6.81
CA LEU A 52 2.90 -3.35 5.87
C LEU A 52 1.36 -3.33 5.94
N GLN A 53 0.80 -3.26 7.15
CA GLN A 53 -0.65 -3.15 7.32
C GLN A 53 -1.19 -1.85 6.71
N ASP A 54 -0.47 -0.73 6.87
CA ASP A 54 -0.82 0.54 6.26
C ASP A 54 -0.73 0.52 4.73
N ALA A 55 0.18 -0.26 4.15
CA ALA A 55 0.26 -0.46 2.71
C ALA A 55 -0.95 -1.26 2.19
N ILE A 56 -1.39 -2.29 2.93
CA ILE A 56 -2.61 -3.04 2.62
C ILE A 56 -3.82 -2.11 2.65
N CYS A 57 -3.93 -1.26 3.68
CA CYS A 57 -5.03 -0.31 3.80
C CYS A 57 -5.07 0.68 2.63
N ASP A 58 -3.92 1.17 2.16
CA ASP A 58 -3.86 2.06 0.98
C ASP A 58 -4.28 1.33 -0.32
N LEU A 59 -3.87 0.07 -0.50
CA LEU A 59 -4.12 -0.69 -1.73
C LEU A 59 -5.50 -1.37 -1.79
N GLU A 60 -6.12 -1.63 -0.63
CA GLU A 60 -7.40 -2.32 -0.53
C GLU A 60 -8.55 -1.62 -1.30
N PRO A 61 -8.73 -0.30 -1.23
CA PRO A 61 -9.73 0.41 -2.03
C PRO A 61 -9.52 0.24 -3.54
N VAL A 62 -8.26 0.22 -3.99
CA VAL A 62 -7.89 0.03 -5.40
C VAL A 62 -8.24 -1.38 -5.86
N ARG A 63 -7.93 -2.39 -5.03
CA ARG A 63 -8.32 -3.79 -5.29
C ARG A 63 -9.84 -3.93 -5.44
N ARG A 64 -10.62 -3.32 -4.54
CA ARG A 64 -12.09 -3.36 -4.60
C ARG A 64 -12.64 -2.72 -5.88
N LEU A 65 -12.06 -1.61 -6.35
CA LEU A 65 -12.45 -1.00 -7.62
C LEU A 65 -12.27 -1.93 -8.81
N LEU A 66 -11.15 -2.65 -8.86
CA LEU A 66 -10.87 -3.61 -9.94
C LEU A 66 -11.89 -4.76 -9.93
N GLN A 67 -12.23 -5.27 -8.74
CA GLN A 67 -13.22 -6.34 -8.57
C GLN A 67 -14.65 -5.90 -8.92
N CYS A 68 -15.06 -4.69 -8.57
CA CYS A 68 -16.35 -4.14 -9.01
C CYS A 68 -16.42 -3.89 -10.52
N GLY A 69 -15.27 -3.83 -11.22
CA GLY A 69 -15.20 -3.77 -12.67
C GLY A 69 -15.45 -5.12 -13.35
N GLU A 70 -15.21 -6.23 -12.66
CA GLU A 70 -15.42 -7.61 -13.17
C GLU A 70 -16.89 -8.05 -13.11
N ASP A 71 -17.73 -7.39 -12.30
CA ASP A 71 -19.17 -7.65 -12.17
C ASP A 71 -20.05 -6.84 -13.16
N ARG A 72 -19.48 -6.23 -14.20
CA ARG A 72 -20.27 -5.54 -15.23
C ARG A 72 -20.71 -6.51 -16.34
N PRO A 73 -22.03 -6.63 -16.63
CA PRO A 73 -22.53 -7.36 -17.79
C PRO A 73 -22.14 -6.69 -19.12
#